data_AF-A0A435AEG2-F1
#
_entry.id   AF-A0A435AEG2-F1
#
_cell.length_a   1.000
_cell.length_b   1.000
_cell.length_c   1.000
_cell.angle_alpha   90.00
_cell.angle_beta   90.00
_cell.angle_gamma   90.00
#
_symmetry.space_group_name_H-M   'P 1'
#
loop_
_entity.id
_entity.type
_entity.pdbx_description
1 polymer ?
#
loop_
_entity_poly.entity_id
_entity_poly.type
_entity_poly.pdbx_seq_one_letter_code
_entity_poly.pdbx_strand_id
1 'polypeptide(L)'
;PQVYLWDPESYKDSVNSYTLFRGIVIGIAGLLALFLTILFVVKGTSMFPATAALAWAVLAYICVDFGFLNKIIEISPGNEQMWRAGTEVALAATFVVFLFAYLNLNRWHGHFSYGALVWILGLLLIAGVAIIDPAVAAGIARISFAATALTGLGLIIFLGIRGYDRAIMLVPSWVMVLLWLCGSWMAITGMLDNDIAQPALGGGLILIILLIGFTVMQHAFAGGGAHQGLFSDLERQALAVAGSGDIVWDWDVLRDRVVTKPDVSLQLGLAPNSLGGAARNWLPVLHADDRDTFRTTLDVVLEHRRGRVAQNFR
;
A
#
# COMPACT_ATOMS: atom_id res chain seq x y z
N PRO A 1 40.36 -17.04 -7.61
CA PRO A 1 41.37 -15.94 -7.59
C PRO A 1 41.37 -15.17 -8.92
N GLN A 2 40.69 -14.01 -8.94
CA GLN A 2 40.72 -13.09 -10.07
C GLN A 2 41.93 -12.16 -9.92
N VAL A 3 42.79 -12.09 -10.94
CA VAL A 3 43.98 -11.24 -10.96
C VAL A 3 43.60 -9.92 -11.61
N TYR A 4 43.50 -8.85 -10.83
CA TYR A 4 43.25 -7.50 -11.36
C TYR A 4 44.57 -6.84 -11.74
N LEU A 5 44.68 -6.38 -12.99
CA LEU A 5 45.75 -5.48 -13.41
C LEU A 5 45.45 -4.10 -12.83
N TRP A 6 46.31 -3.65 -11.93
CA TRP A 6 46.14 -2.42 -11.17
C TRP A 6 46.36 -1.19 -12.06
N ASP A 7 45.29 -0.46 -12.38
CA ASP A 7 45.35 0.87 -12.99
C ASP A 7 44.78 1.92 -12.01
N PRO A 8 45.60 2.86 -11.49
CA PRO A 8 45.19 3.84 -10.50
C PRO A 8 44.00 4.72 -10.91
N GLU A 9 43.86 5.05 -12.20
CA GLU A 9 42.75 5.89 -12.66
C GLU A 9 41.43 5.09 -12.67
N SER A 10 41.46 3.85 -13.17
CA SER A 10 40.30 2.94 -13.11
C SER A 10 39.80 2.67 -11.69
N TYR A 11 40.71 2.62 -10.71
CA TYR A 11 40.39 2.44 -9.31
C TYR A 11 39.71 3.68 -8.72
N LYS A 12 40.25 4.88 -8.98
CA LYS A 12 39.64 6.15 -8.53
C LYS A 12 38.24 6.31 -9.09
N ASP A 13 38.04 6.04 -10.38
CA ASP A 13 36.73 6.12 -11.02
C ASP A 13 35.74 5.13 -10.41
N SER A 14 36.18 3.91 -10.13
CA SER A 14 35.36 2.89 -9.47
C SER A 14 34.95 3.32 -8.06
N VAL A 15 35.88 3.82 -7.24
CA VAL A 15 35.60 4.31 -5.87
C VAL A 15 34.64 5.49 -5.90
N ASN A 16 34.82 6.42 -6.84
CA ASN A 16 33.94 7.58 -6.98
C ASN A 16 32.52 7.17 -7.40
N SER A 17 32.42 6.28 -8.39
CA SER A 17 31.14 5.71 -8.84
C SER A 17 30.39 4.99 -7.72
N TYR A 18 31.09 4.14 -6.94
CA TYR A 18 30.48 3.46 -5.79
C TYR A 18 30.05 4.43 -4.69
N THR A 19 30.83 5.46 -4.42
CA THR A 19 30.49 6.47 -3.42
C THR A 19 29.23 7.26 -3.85
N LEU A 20 29.15 7.65 -5.11
CA LEU A 20 27.98 8.31 -5.70
C LEU A 20 26.74 7.41 -5.62
N PHE A 21 26.87 6.14 -6.04
CA PHE A 21 25.79 5.16 -5.98
C PHE A 21 25.26 5.00 -4.55
N ARG A 22 26.14 4.81 -3.56
CA ARG A 22 25.74 4.69 -2.15
C ARG A 22 24.95 5.91 -1.67
N GLY A 23 25.38 7.11 -2.06
CA GLY A 23 24.67 8.36 -1.73
C GLY A 23 23.28 8.42 -2.34
N ILE A 24 23.14 8.11 -3.64
CA ILE A 24 21.86 8.09 -4.36
C ILE A 24 20.90 7.08 -3.71
N VAL A 25 21.40 5.87 -3.44
CA VAL A 25 20.62 4.79 -2.84
C VAL A 25 20.05 5.18 -1.48
N ILE A 26 20.89 5.72 -0.60
CA ILE A 26 20.46 6.18 0.74
C ILE A 26 19.44 7.31 0.61
N GLY A 27 19.66 8.25 -0.31
CA GLY A 27 18.74 9.36 -0.59
C GLY A 27 17.35 8.88 -1.03
N ILE A 28 17.29 7.95 -1.99
CA ILE A 28 16.02 7.38 -2.48
C ILE A 28 15.30 6.62 -1.35
N ALA A 29 16.02 5.78 -0.62
CA ALA A 29 15.45 5.03 0.50
C ALA A 29 14.89 5.97 1.59
N GLY A 30 15.60 7.05 1.90
CA GLY A 30 15.18 8.03 2.91
C GLY A 30 13.95 8.82 2.49
N LEU A 31 13.93 9.33 1.25
CA LEU A 31 12.76 10.01 0.70
C LEU A 31 11.53 9.10 0.67
N LEU A 32 11.70 7.84 0.31
CA LEU A 32 10.61 6.89 0.23
C LEU A 32 10.07 6.53 1.64
N ALA A 33 10.95 6.29 2.62
CA ALA A 33 10.54 6.05 3.99
C ALA A 33 9.75 7.23 4.59
N LEU A 34 10.21 8.47 4.36
CA LEU A 34 9.50 9.68 4.76
C LEU A 34 8.14 9.80 4.08
N PHE A 35 8.11 9.61 2.75
CA PHE A 35 6.89 9.69 1.96
C PHE A 35 5.82 8.70 2.45
N LEU A 36 6.19 7.44 2.68
CA LEU A 36 5.25 6.43 3.21
C LEU A 36 4.77 6.75 4.63
N THR A 37 5.64 7.36 5.45
CA THR A 37 5.26 7.81 6.81
C THR A 37 4.23 8.93 6.74
N ILE A 38 4.38 9.88 5.81
CA ILE A 38 3.39 10.95 5.59
C ILE A 38 2.05 10.36 5.14
N LEU A 39 2.06 9.39 4.22
CA LEU A 39 0.82 8.74 3.75
C LEU A 39 0.06 8.02 4.87
N PHE A 40 0.77 7.44 5.85
CA PHE A 40 0.13 6.85 7.03
C PHE A 40 -0.70 7.89 7.80
N VAL A 41 -0.15 9.09 8.04
CA VAL A 41 -0.85 10.18 8.73
C VAL A 41 -2.11 10.61 7.97
N VAL A 42 -2.09 10.54 6.63
CA VAL A 42 -3.20 11.00 5.78
C VAL A 42 -4.35 10.00 5.71
N LYS A 43 -4.07 8.70 5.50
CA LYS A 43 -5.14 7.72 5.17
C LYS A 43 -5.57 6.82 6.33
N GLY A 44 -4.85 6.78 7.46
CA GLY A 44 -5.26 6.06 8.67
C GLY A 44 -5.49 4.55 8.52
N THR A 45 -5.13 3.92 7.40
CA THR A 45 -5.24 2.46 7.21
C THR A 45 -4.00 1.75 7.76
N SER A 46 -4.18 0.53 8.27
CA SER A 46 -3.10 -0.28 8.86
C SER A 46 -2.02 -0.73 7.86
N MET A 47 -2.28 -0.62 6.55
CA MET A 47 -1.32 -0.97 5.50
C MET A 47 -0.13 0.00 5.45
N PHE A 48 -0.40 1.31 5.52
CA PHE A 48 0.65 2.33 5.42
C PHE A 48 1.72 2.30 6.53
N PRO A 49 1.37 2.18 7.83
CA PRO A 49 2.39 2.16 8.88
C PRO A 49 3.27 0.91 8.77
N ALA A 50 2.71 -0.21 8.32
CA ALA A 50 3.48 -1.43 8.07
C ALA A 50 4.48 -1.26 6.91
N THR A 51 4.04 -0.67 5.80
CA THR A 51 4.95 -0.38 4.66
C THR A 51 6.01 0.67 5.02
N ALA A 52 5.64 1.70 5.77
CA ALA A 52 6.59 2.71 6.24
C ALA A 52 7.65 2.09 7.17
N ALA A 53 7.23 1.22 8.10
CA ALA A 53 8.16 0.49 8.97
C ALA A 53 9.14 -0.37 8.18
N LEU A 54 8.68 -1.08 7.14
CA LEU A 54 9.55 -1.84 6.24
C LEU A 54 10.55 -0.93 5.51
N ALA A 55 10.12 0.22 5.01
CA ALA A 55 11.01 1.17 4.34
C ALA A 55 12.08 1.74 5.29
N TRP A 56 11.71 2.05 6.53
CA TRP A 56 12.67 2.46 7.58
C TRP A 56 13.64 1.36 7.95
N ALA A 57 13.19 0.10 8.05
CA ALA A 57 14.07 -1.03 8.35
C ALA A 57 15.11 -1.25 7.24
N VAL A 58 14.72 -1.10 5.97
CA VAL A 58 15.67 -1.21 4.85
C VAL A 58 16.59 -0.01 4.75
N LEU A 59 16.10 1.21 5.01
CA LEU A 59 16.98 2.38 5.13
C LEU A 59 18.06 2.12 6.18
N ALA A 60 17.67 1.63 7.36
CA ALA A 60 18.60 1.31 8.43
C ALA A 60 19.61 0.23 7.99
N TYR A 61 19.13 -0.85 7.36
CA TYR A 61 19.99 -1.91 6.82
C TYR A 61 21.02 -1.36 5.82
N ILE A 62 20.59 -0.56 4.83
CA ILE A 62 21.48 0.04 3.82
C ILE A 62 22.48 1.01 4.46
N CYS A 63 22.05 1.81 5.45
CA CYS A 63 22.94 2.72 6.17
C CYS A 63 24.05 1.99 6.93
N VAL A 64 23.74 0.83 7.53
CA VAL A 64 24.75 -0.03 8.16
C VAL A 64 25.63 -0.68 7.10
N ASP A 65 25.05 -1.31 6.08
CA ASP A 65 25.77 -2.11 5.07
C ASP A 65 26.74 -1.26 4.22
N PHE A 66 26.40 0.00 3.95
CA PHE A 66 27.29 0.94 3.24
C PHE A 66 28.30 1.66 4.14
N GLY A 67 28.25 1.42 5.46
CA GLY A 67 29.11 2.07 6.44
C GLY A 67 28.82 3.56 6.59
N PHE A 68 27.60 4.01 6.27
CA PHE A 68 27.21 5.41 6.42
C PHE A 68 27.10 5.81 7.90
N LEU A 69 26.59 4.90 8.74
CA LEU A 69 26.49 5.14 10.18
C LEU A 69 27.86 5.38 10.84
N ASN A 70 28.90 4.66 10.41
CA ASN A 70 30.27 4.85 10.90
C ASN A 70 30.86 6.24 10.57
N LYS A 71 30.32 6.92 9.54
CA LYS A 71 30.76 8.28 9.18
C LYS A 71 30.10 9.36 10.04
N ILE A 72 28.94 9.06 10.65
CA ILE A 72 28.18 10.01 11.48
C ILE A 72 28.44 9.77 12.96
N ILE A 73 28.57 8.50 13.35
CA ILE A 73 28.76 8.06 14.73
C ILE A 73 30.05 7.24 14.74
N GLU A 74 31.00 7.57 15.62
CA GLU A 74 32.17 6.71 15.87
C GLU A 74 31.71 5.43 16.55
N ILE A 75 31.36 4.42 15.75
CA ILE A 75 30.97 3.10 16.25
C ILE A 75 32.25 2.33 16.57
N SER A 76 32.39 1.86 17.81
CA SER A 76 33.47 0.93 18.17
C SER A 76 33.38 -0.34 17.30
N PRO A 77 34.50 -0.88 16.78
CA PRO A 77 34.49 -2.03 15.85
C PRO A 77 33.71 -3.27 16.33
N GLY A 78 33.53 -3.44 17.64
CA GLY A 78 32.71 -4.53 18.21
C GLY A 78 31.20 -4.32 18.09
N ASN A 79 30.72 -3.08 17.96
CA ASN A 79 29.30 -2.75 17.90
C ASN A 79 28.72 -2.85 16.48
N GLU A 80 29.55 -2.83 15.43
CA GLU A 80 29.07 -2.88 14.04
C GLU A 80 28.27 -4.16 13.75
N GLN A 81 28.73 -5.30 14.28
CA GLN A 81 28.05 -6.58 14.13
C GLN A 81 26.68 -6.58 14.81
N MET A 82 26.58 -5.95 16.00
CA MET A 82 25.32 -5.79 16.73
C MET A 82 24.33 -4.94 15.91
N TRP A 83 24.78 -3.80 15.37
CA TRP A 83 23.93 -2.93 14.54
C TRP A 83 23.46 -3.65 13.27
N ARG A 84 24.36 -4.39 12.61
CA ARG A 84 24.00 -5.18 11.42
C ARG A 84 22.97 -6.26 11.74
N ALA A 85 23.22 -7.08 12.75
CA ALA A 85 22.28 -8.10 13.19
C ALA A 85 20.91 -7.50 13.58
N GLY A 86 20.91 -6.38 14.30
CA GLY A 86 19.71 -5.64 14.65
C GLY A 86 18.90 -5.20 13.42
N THR A 87 19.56 -4.67 12.39
CA THR A 87 18.88 -4.29 11.14
C THR A 87 18.34 -5.48 10.35
N GLU A 88 19.04 -6.62 10.33
CA GLU A 88 18.55 -7.85 9.68
C GLU A 88 17.30 -8.39 10.38
N VAL A 89 17.29 -8.39 11.72
CA VAL A 89 16.12 -8.78 12.52
C VAL A 89 14.95 -7.82 12.29
N ALA A 90 15.21 -6.50 12.29
CA ALA A 90 14.19 -5.49 12.03
C ALA A 90 13.59 -5.62 10.62
N LEU A 91 14.42 -5.89 9.61
CA LEU A 91 13.99 -6.12 8.23
C LEU A 91 13.11 -7.38 8.15
N ALA A 92 13.49 -8.48 8.80
CA ALA A 92 12.67 -9.69 8.88
C ALA A 92 11.32 -9.44 9.58
N ALA A 93 11.33 -8.74 10.72
CA ALA A 93 10.13 -8.46 11.50
C ALA A 93 9.15 -7.56 10.75
N THR A 94 9.65 -6.46 10.18
CA THR A 94 8.81 -5.52 9.43
C THR A 94 8.27 -6.13 8.14
N PHE A 95 8.99 -7.07 7.51
CA PHE A 95 8.50 -7.79 6.34
C PHE A 95 7.30 -8.69 6.65
N VAL A 96 7.32 -9.39 7.81
CA VAL A 96 6.17 -10.17 8.31
C VAL A 96 4.97 -9.26 8.58
N VAL A 97 5.20 -8.15 9.29
CA VAL A 97 4.16 -7.17 9.63
C VAL A 97 3.53 -6.59 8.35
N PHE A 98 4.36 -6.23 7.37
CA PHE A 98 3.92 -5.76 6.06
C PHE A 98 3.02 -6.77 5.35
N LEU A 99 3.47 -8.02 5.22
CA LEU A 99 2.70 -9.07 4.54
C LEU A 99 1.31 -9.25 5.18
N PHE A 100 1.26 -9.30 6.51
CA PHE A 100 0.02 -9.49 7.26
C PHE A 100 -0.93 -8.28 7.15
N ALA A 101 -0.39 -7.07 7.30
CA ALA A 101 -1.16 -5.83 7.21
C ALA A 101 -1.69 -5.59 5.79
N TYR A 102 -0.87 -5.87 4.77
CA TYR A 102 -1.23 -5.65 3.38
C TYR A 102 -2.33 -6.61 2.90
N LEU A 103 -2.15 -7.92 3.14
CA LEU A 103 -3.13 -8.94 2.80
C LEU A 103 -4.38 -8.92 3.71
N ASN A 104 -4.36 -8.15 4.79
CA ASN A 104 -5.47 -7.97 5.73
C ASN A 104 -6.03 -9.31 6.24
N LEU A 105 -5.10 -10.23 6.56
CA LEU A 105 -5.40 -11.59 7.01
C LEU A 105 -6.22 -11.61 8.32
N ASN A 106 -6.20 -10.51 9.08
CA ASN A 106 -7.00 -10.34 10.30
C ASN A 106 -8.51 -10.52 10.07
N ARG A 107 -9.01 -10.25 8.85
CA ARG A 107 -10.44 -10.40 8.53
C ARG A 107 -10.87 -11.80 8.15
N TRP A 108 -9.94 -12.71 7.84
CA TRP A 108 -10.26 -13.95 7.14
C TRP A 108 -10.37 -15.17 8.07
N HIS A 109 -9.48 -15.32 9.05
CA HIS A 109 -9.66 -16.22 10.18
C HIS A 109 -8.84 -15.74 11.38
N GLY A 110 -9.45 -15.67 12.57
CA GLY A 110 -8.76 -15.31 13.81
C GLY A 110 -7.54 -16.18 14.14
N HIS A 111 -7.45 -17.40 13.57
CA HIS A 111 -6.27 -18.26 13.73
C HIS A 111 -5.00 -17.72 13.05
N PHE A 112 -5.12 -16.99 11.92
CA PHE A 112 -3.95 -16.44 11.23
C PHE A 112 -3.29 -15.30 12.01
N SER A 113 -4.06 -14.55 12.82
CA SER A 113 -3.49 -13.47 13.64
C SER A 113 -2.63 -14.00 14.79
N TYR A 114 -2.98 -15.14 15.38
CA TYR A 114 -2.13 -15.81 16.39
C TYR A 114 -0.79 -16.25 15.79
N GLY A 115 -0.80 -16.83 14.59
CA GLY A 115 0.43 -17.21 13.89
C GLY A 115 1.37 -16.02 13.65
N ALA A 116 0.82 -14.89 13.18
CA ALA A 116 1.60 -13.67 12.98
C ALA A 116 2.13 -13.09 14.30
N LEU A 117 1.32 -13.09 15.36
CA LEU A 117 1.74 -12.65 16.70
C LEU A 117 2.91 -13.49 17.24
N VAL A 118 2.80 -14.83 17.15
CA VAL A 118 3.87 -15.74 17.56
C VAL A 118 5.15 -15.47 16.75
N TRP A 119 5.02 -15.25 15.44
CA TRP A 119 6.16 -14.96 14.58
C TRP A 119 6.85 -13.64 14.92
N ILE A 120 6.07 -12.58 15.17
CA ILE A 120 6.59 -11.26 15.57
C ILE A 120 7.25 -11.34 16.95
N LEU A 121 6.64 -12.04 17.91
CA LEU A 121 7.22 -12.25 19.24
C LEU A 121 8.53 -13.04 19.17
N GLY A 122 8.60 -14.06 18.30
CA GLY A 122 9.83 -14.81 18.05
C GLY A 122 10.95 -13.91 17.54
N LEU A 123 10.66 -13.03 16.58
CA LEU A 123 11.64 -12.07 16.04
C LEU A 123 12.05 -10.99 17.06
N LEU A 124 11.13 -10.56 17.93
CA LEU A 124 11.43 -9.64 19.01
C LEU A 124 12.37 -10.29 20.05
N LEU A 125 12.16 -11.58 20.35
CA LEU A 125 13.07 -12.34 21.21
C LEU A 125 14.47 -12.47 20.58
N ILE A 126 14.54 -12.72 19.26
CA ILE A 126 15.82 -12.76 18.52
C ILE A 126 16.54 -11.41 18.54
N ALA A 127 15.81 -10.28 18.49
CA ALA A 127 16.41 -8.96 18.66
C ALA A 127 17.11 -8.79 20.02
N GLY A 128 16.60 -9.44 21.08
CA GLY A 128 17.30 -9.51 22.38
C GLY A 128 18.57 -10.37 22.31
N VAL A 129 18.54 -11.48 21.58
CA VAL A 129 19.71 -12.36 21.36
C VAL A 129 20.83 -11.64 20.58
N ALA A 130 20.49 -10.70 19.70
CA ALA A 130 21.46 -9.93 18.92
C ALA A 130 22.46 -9.11 19.77
N ILE A 131 22.14 -8.83 21.04
CA ILE A 131 23.04 -8.14 21.98
C ILE A 131 24.14 -9.10 22.49
N ILE A 132 23.82 -10.39 22.60
CA ILE A 132 24.71 -11.42 23.16
C ILE A 132 25.50 -12.10 22.04
N ASP A 133 24.81 -12.53 20.99
CA ASP A 133 25.40 -13.20 19.83
C ASP A 133 24.78 -12.62 18.54
N PRO A 134 25.42 -11.59 17.95
CA PRO A 134 24.96 -10.98 16.72
C PRO A 134 24.95 -11.96 15.54
N ALA A 135 25.88 -12.91 15.49
CA ALA A 135 26.04 -13.83 14.36
C ALA A 135 24.88 -14.84 14.30
N VAL A 136 24.52 -15.42 15.44
CA VAL A 136 23.37 -16.33 15.53
C VAL A 136 22.06 -15.58 15.23
N ALA A 137 21.89 -14.37 15.78
CA ALA A 137 20.70 -13.57 15.52
C ALA A 137 20.53 -13.23 14.03
N ALA A 138 21.60 -12.81 13.35
CA ALA A 138 21.59 -12.56 11.91
C ALA A 138 21.26 -13.81 11.10
N GLY A 139 21.85 -14.96 11.45
CA GLY A 139 21.55 -16.25 10.79
C GLY A 139 20.08 -16.64 10.88
N ILE A 140 19.50 -16.54 12.08
CA ILE A 140 18.06 -16.85 12.29
C ILE A 140 17.18 -15.83 11.56
N ALA A 141 17.55 -14.54 11.56
CA ALA A 141 16.81 -13.49 10.85
C ALA A 141 16.72 -13.77 9.35
N ARG A 142 17.82 -14.18 8.71
CA ARG A 142 17.86 -14.54 7.28
C ARG A 142 16.97 -15.74 6.96
N ILE A 143 17.02 -16.79 7.78
CA ILE A 143 16.14 -17.96 7.63
C ILE A 143 14.68 -17.55 7.80
N SER A 144 14.36 -16.70 8.79
CA SER A 144 13.01 -16.19 8.99
C SER A 144 12.52 -15.33 7.81
N PHE A 145 13.39 -14.49 7.23
CA PHE A 145 13.04 -13.71 6.04
C PHE A 145 12.71 -14.62 4.85
N ALA A 146 13.52 -15.64 4.60
CA ALA A 146 13.27 -16.65 3.56
C ALA A 146 11.97 -17.43 3.81
N ALA A 147 11.72 -17.86 5.05
CA ALA A 147 10.47 -18.54 5.44
C ALA A 147 9.24 -17.63 5.24
N THR A 148 9.37 -16.34 5.54
CA THR A 148 8.31 -15.34 5.32
C THR A 148 8.02 -15.16 3.83
N ALA A 149 9.06 -15.09 2.99
CA ALA A 149 8.90 -14.97 1.54
C ALA A 149 8.19 -16.19 0.92
N LEU A 150 8.55 -17.40 1.35
CA LEU A 150 7.91 -18.65 0.90
C LEU A 150 6.46 -18.73 1.38
N THR A 151 6.20 -18.42 2.65
CA THR A 151 4.85 -18.40 3.21
C THR A 151 3.98 -17.35 2.51
N GLY A 152 4.52 -16.16 2.28
CA GLY A 152 3.83 -15.11 1.54
C GLY A 152 3.57 -15.47 0.08
N LEU A 153 4.47 -16.21 -0.59
CA LEU A 153 4.22 -16.71 -1.94
C LEU A 153 3.00 -17.65 -1.95
N GLY A 154 2.96 -18.60 -1.02
CA GLY A 154 1.81 -19.50 -0.87
C GLY A 154 0.51 -18.75 -0.60
N LEU A 155 0.54 -17.75 0.30
CA LEU A 155 -0.62 -16.90 0.59
C LEU A 155 -1.06 -16.07 -0.61
N ILE A 156 -0.13 -15.49 -1.38
CA ILE A 156 -0.43 -14.68 -2.57
C ILE A 156 -1.06 -15.54 -3.65
N ILE A 157 -0.52 -16.73 -3.93
CA ILE A 157 -1.11 -17.66 -4.92
C ILE A 157 -2.52 -18.06 -4.48
N PHE A 158 -2.68 -18.47 -3.22
CA PHE A 158 -3.95 -18.94 -2.70
C PHE A 158 -5.03 -17.85 -2.67
N LEU A 159 -4.69 -16.62 -2.23
CA LEU A 159 -5.60 -15.49 -2.23
C LEU A 159 -5.85 -14.93 -3.64
N GLY A 160 -4.85 -14.99 -4.52
CA GLY A 160 -4.94 -14.60 -5.91
C GLY A 160 -5.95 -15.46 -6.68
N ILE A 161 -5.92 -16.80 -6.50
CA ILE A 161 -6.90 -17.72 -7.11
C ILE A 161 -8.33 -17.43 -6.63
N ARG A 162 -8.48 -16.93 -5.40
CA ARG A 162 -9.78 -16.54 -4.82
C ARG A 162 -10.24 -15.12 -5.21
N GLY A 163 -9.50 -14.45 -6.10
CA GLY A 163 -9.87 -13.12 -6.62
C GLY A 163 -9.65 -11.98 -5.63
N TYR A 164 -8.72 -12.11 -4.68
CA TYR A 164 -8.40 -11.01 -3.78
C TYR A 164 -7.44 -10.02 -4.46
N ASP A 165 -7.97 -8.86 -4.87
CA ASP A 165 -7.22 -7.85 -5.65
C ASP A 165 -5.87 -7.46 -5.03
N ARG A 166 -5.80 -7.35 -3.70
CA ARG A 166 -4.54 -7.01 -3.01
C ARG A 166 -3.45 -8.03 -3.31
N ALA A 167 -3.77 -9.31 -3.28
CA ALA A 167 -2.79 -10.37 -3.52
C ALA A 167 -2.24 -10.29 -4.95
N ILE A 168 -3.10 -10.06 -5.94
CA ILE A 168 -2.72 -9.94 -7.35
C ILE A 168 -1.78 -8.74 -7.57
N MET A 169 -2.09 -7.59 -6.95
CA MET A 169 -1.24 -6.40 -7.04
C MET A 169 0.16 -6.59 -6.45
N LEU A 170 0.33 -7.53 -5.50
CA LEU A 170 1.61 -7.79 -4.84
C LEU A 170 2.53 -8.74 -5.63
N VAL A 171 2.01 -9.42 -6.65
CA VAL A 171 2.75 -10.43 -7.44
C VAL A 171 4.07 -9.88 -8.01
N PRO A 172 4.12 -8.69 -8.65
CA PRO A 172 5.37 -8.16 -9.19
C PRO A 172 6.43 -7.93 -8.12
N SER A 173 6.04 -7.36 -6.98
CA SER A 173 6.92 -7.15 -5.82
C SER A 173 7.46 -8.48 -5.29
N TRP A 174 6.61 -9.50 -5.23
CA TRP A 174 6.99 -10.80 -4.71
C TRP A 174 7.98 -11.54 -5.61
N VAL A 175 7.82 -11.43 -6.93
CA VAL A 175 8.82 -11.94 -7.89
C VAL A 175 10.18 -11.29 -7.63
N MET A 176 10.22 -9.97 -7.42
CA MET A 176 11.46 -9.28 -7.11
C MET A 176 12.08 -9.73 -5.79
N VAL A 177 11.28 -9.97 -4.75
CA VAL A 177 11.75 -10.52 -3.46
C VAL A 177 12.38 -11.91 -3.65
N LEU A 178 11.77 -12.78 -4.44
CA LEU A 178 12.30 -14.12 -4.72
C LEU A 178 13.61 -14.06 -5.52
N LEU A 179 13.70 -13.18 -6.52
CA LEU A 179 14.94 -12.95 -7.27
C LEU A 179 16.04 -12.43 -6.35
N TRP A 180 15.71 -11.49 -5.45
CA TRP A 180 16.66 -10.97 -4.47
C TRP A 180 17.13 -12.06 -3.49
N LEU A 181 16.23 -12.91 -3.00
CA LEU A 181 16.57 -14.05 -2.15
C LEU A 181 17.52 -15.02 -2.85
N CYS A 182 17.27 -15.33 -4.13
CA CYS A 182 18.14 -16.17 -4.94
C CYS A 182 19.54 -15.53 -5.10
N GLY A 183 19.59 -14.24 -5.44
CA GLY A 183 20.84 -13.49 -5.55
C GLY A 183 21.62 -13.44 -4.23
N SER A 184 20.95 -13.19 -3.12
CA SER A 184 21.53 -13.21 -1.77
C SER A 184 22.07 -14.60 -1.40
N TRP A 185 21.35 -15.67 -1.73
CA TRP A 185 21.81 -17.03 -1.51
C TRP A 185 23.07 -17.34 -2.32
N MET A 186 23.08 -16.99 -3.62
CA MET A 186 24.24 -17.16 -4.51
C MET A 186 25.47 -16.36 -4.06
N ALA A 187 25.26 -15.17 -3.48
CA ALA A 187 26.33 -14.35 -2.91
C ALA A 187 26.93 -15.01 -1.64
N ILE A 188 26.11 -15.62 -0.78
CA ILE A 188 26.58 -16.30 0.43
C ILE A 188 27.31 -17.62 0.10
N THR A 189 26.84 -18.38 -0.89
CA THR A 189 27.46 -19.65 -1.29
C THR A 189 28.74 -19.48 -2.12
N GLY A 190 29.13 -18.24 -2.43
CA GLY A 190 30.32 -17.93 -3.22
C GLY A 190 30.18 -18.22 -4.72
N MET A 191 28.95 -18.45 -5.21
CA MET A 191 28.69 -18.62 -6.65
C MET A 191 28.82 -17.28 -7.42
N LEU A 192 28.60 -16.16 -6.73
CA LEU A 192 28.82 -14.80 -7.20
C LEU A 192 30.01 -14.18 -6.46
N ASP A 193 31.22 -14.40 -6.96
CA ASP A 193 32.46 -13.80 -6.45
C ASP A 193 32.82 -12.58 -7.31
N ASN A 194 32.11 -11.47 -7.10
CA ASN A 194 32.32 -10.22 -7.81
C ASN A 194 32.02 -9.03 -6.87
N ASP A 195 32.87 -8.01 -6.90
CA ASP A 195 32.75 -6.78 -6.09
C ASP A 195 31.45 -6.01 -6.34
N ILE A 196 30.77 -6.30 -7.46
CA ILE A 196 29.49 -5.70 -7.85
C ILE A 196 28.29 -6.32 -7.09
N ALA A 197 28.45 -7.52 -6.51
CA ALA A 197 27.35 -8.24 -5.87
C ALA A 197 26.72 -7.47 -4.70
N GLN A 198 27.55 -6.87 -3.83
CA GLN A 198 27.05 -6.13 -2.66
C GLN A 198 26.25 -4.87 -3.06
N PRO A 199 26.76 -3.97 -3.93
CA PRO A 199 25.96 -2.85 -4.46
C PRO A 199 24.67 -3.30 -5.16
N ALA A 200 24.71 -4.40 -5.92
CA ALA A 200 23.54 -4.92 -6.62
C ALA A 200 22.45 -5.41 -5.65
N LEU A 201 22.82 -6.09 -4.56
CA LEU A 201 21.88 -6.51 -3.52
C LEU A 201 21.28 -5.32 -2.77
N GLY A 202 22.08 -4.29 -2.48
CA GLY A 202 21.58 -3.04 -1.92
C GLY A 202 20.58 -2.32 -2.84
N GLY A 203 20.90 -2.21 -4.13
CA GLY A 203 19.99 -1.68 -5.15
C GLY A 203 18.71 -2.50 -5.31
N GLY A 204 18.81 -3.83 -5.22
CA GLY A 204 17.66 -4.74 -5.27
C GLY A 204 16.66 -4.51 -4.14
N LEU A 205 17.12 -4.24 -2.92
CA LEU A 205 16.24 -3.90 -1.79
C LEU A 205 15.46 -2.61 -2.04
N ILE A 206 16.08 -1.60 -2.63
CA ILE A 206 15.40 -0.34 -3.00
C ILE A 206 14.34 -0.61 -4.05
N LEU A 207 14.65 -1.41 -5.07
CA LEU A 207 13.70 -1.72 -6.13
C LEU A 207 12.48 -2.44 -5.58
N ILE A 208 12.68 -3.39 -4.64
CA ILE A 208 11.59 -4.08 -3.93
C ILE A 208 10.69 -3.05 -3.23
N ILE A 209 11.28 -2.13 -2.47
CA ILE A 209 10.52 -1.13 -1.70
C ILE A 209 9.83 -0.12 -2.59
N LEU A 210 10.45 0.28 -3.69
CA LEU A 210 9.84 1.16 -4.66
C LEU A 210 8.60 0.51 -5.29
N LEU A 211 8.71 -0.77 -5.64
CA LEU A 211 7.60 -1.54 -6.19
C LEU A 211 6.50 -1.76 -5.15
N ILE A 212 6.87 -2.05 -3.89
CA ILE A 212 5.91 -2.16 -2.77
C ILE A 212 5.24 -0.81 -2.48
N GLY A 213 5.99 0.28 -2.41
CA GLY A 213 5.46 1.62 -2.14
C GLY A 213 4.50 2.07 -3.24
N PHE A 214 4.84 1.76 -4.50
CA PHE A 214 3.99 2.01 -5.65
C PHE A 214 2.71 1.17 -5.62
N THR A 215 2.79 -0.15 -5.37
CA THR A 215 1.60 -1.01 -5.28
C THR A 215 0.67 -0.59 -4.15
N VAL A 216 1.22 -0.23 -2.99
CA VAL A 216 0.47 0.33 -1.85
C VAL A 216 -0.21 1.65 -2.23
N MET A 217 0.50 2.54 -2.92
CA MET A 217 -0.06 3.80 -3.41
C MET A 217 -1.20 3.54 -4.40
N GLN A 218 -0.97 2.70 -5.40
CA GLN A 218 -1.99 2.34 -6.38
C GLN A 218 -3.23 1.77 -5.70
N HIS A 219 -3.08 0.84 -4.77
CA HIS A 219 -4.24 0.25 -4.08
C HIS A 219 -4.98 1.29 -3.25
N ALA A 220 -4.24 2.12 -2.52
CA ALA A 220 -4.84 3.12 -1.65
C ALA A 220 -5.57 4.21 -2.42
N PHE A 221 -5.02 4.70 -3.54
CA PHE A 221 -5.64 5.78 -4.31
C PHE A 221 -6.61 5.27 -5.38
N ALA A 222 -6.45 4.05 -5.90
CA ALA A 222 -7.44 3.42 -6.76
C ALA A 222 -8.70 2.99 -6.00
N GLY A 223 -8.58 2.56 -4.73
CA GLY A 223 -9.70 2.13 -3.90
C GLY A 223 -10.48 3.25 -3.19
N GLY A 224 -10.03 4.51 -3.29
CA GLY A 224 -10.66 5.64 -2.61
C GLY A 224 -11.00 6.80 -3.54
N GLY A 225 -12.15 6.73 -4.22
CA GLY A 225 -12.87 7.93 -4.66
C GLY A 225 -13.10 8.13 -6.17
N ALA A 226 -14.19 7.53 -6.66
CA ALA A 226 -15.34 8.25 -7.23
C ALA A 226 -15.40 8.75 -8.69
N HIS A 227 -14.58 8.29 -9.64
CA HIS A 227 -14.78 8.69 -11.06
C HIS A 227 -14.94 7.61 -12.13
N GLN A 228 -14.65 6.33 -11.87
CA GLN A 228 -14.76 5.29 -12.92
C GLN A 228 -15.82 4.20 -12.67
N GLY A 229 -16.09 3.82 -11.43
CA GLY A 229 -17.07 2.77 -11.12
C GLY A 229 -18.50 3.27 -10.90
N LEU A 230 -18.68 4.44 -10.25
CA LEU A 230 -20.00 5.01 -9.99
C LEU A 230 -20.73 5.37 -11.28
N PHE A 231 -20.03 5.96 -12.26
CA PHE A 231 -20.65 6.34 -13.52
C PHE A 231 -21.09 5.11 -14.33
N SER A 232 -20.30 4.04 -14.42
CA SER A 232 -20.71 2.88 -15.25
C SER A 232 -21.94 2.16 -14.72
N ASP A 233 -22.04 1.90 -13.42
CA ASP A 233 -23.19 1.18 -12.86
C ASP A 233 -24.42 2.08 -12.70
N LEU A 234 -24.25 3.35 -12.31
CA LEU A 234 -25.36 4.31 -12.28
C LEU A 234 -25.84 4.67 -13.67
N GLU A 235 -24.97 4.83 -14.67
CA GLU A 235 -25.39 5.06 -16.05
C GLU A 235 -26.11 3.83 -16.59
N ARG A 236 -25.63 2.61 -16.29
CA ARG A 236 -26.27 1.38 -16.77
C ARG A 236 -27.60 1.11 -16.07
N GLN A 237 -27.72 1.41 -14.77
CA GLN A 237 -29.00 1.39 -14.05
C GLN A 237 -29.92 2.51 -14.52
N ALA A 238 -29.42 3.73 -14.72
CA ALA A 238 -30.22 4.85 -15.23
C ALA A 238 -30.71 4.60 -16.66
N LEU A 239 -29.91 3.95 -17.51
CA LEU A 239 -30.31 3.52 -18.85
C LEU A 239 -31.34 2.38 -18.81
N ALA A 240 -31.20 1.43 -17.86
CA ALA A 240 -32.18 0.36 -17.67
C ALA A 240 -33.53 0.89 -17.17
N VAL A 241 -33.51 1.86 -16.25
CA VAL A 241 -34.72 2.52 -15.71
C VAL A 241 -35.32 3.50 -16.73
N ALA A 242 -34.51 4.24 -17.48
CA ALA A 242 -35.02 5.03 -18.61
C ALA A 242 -35.68 4.15 -19.69
N GLY A 243 -35.24 2.89 -19.83
CA GLY A 243 -35.88 1.90 -20.69
C GLY A 243 -37.20 1.33 -20.17
N SER A 244 -37.48 1.42 -18.86
CA SER A 244 -38.77 0.98 -18.26
C SER A 244 -39.86 2.05 -18.34
N GLY A 245 -39.53 3.27 -18.77
CA GLY A 245 -40.45 4.42 -18.78
C GLY A 245 -40.52 5.14 -17.43
N ASP A 246 -39.76 4.68 -16.43
CA ASP A 246 -39.65 5.34 -15.14
C ASP A 246 -38.66 6.52 -15.20
N ILE A 247 -38.87 7.50 -14.32
CA ILE A 247 -38.03 8.69 -14.22
C ILE A 247 -36.95 8.47 -13.17
N VAL A 248 -35.70 8.72 -13.54
CA VAL A 248 -34.59 8.83 -12.59
C VAL A 248 -34.31 10.29 -12.31
N TRP A 249 -34.15 10.64 -11.04
CA TRP A 249 -33.72 11.97 -10.62
C TRP A 249 -32.50 11.89 -9.70
N ASP A 250 -31.58 12.82 -9.88
CA ASP A 250 -30.35 12.95 -9.10
C ASP A 250 -30.33 14.34 -8.44
N TRP A 251 -29.90 14.41 -7.19
CA TRP A 251 -29.84 15.65 -6.42
C TRP A 251 -28.44 15.88 -5.86
N ASP A 252 -27.75 16.88 -6.43
CA ASP A 252 -26.53 17.43 -5.86
C ASP A 252 -26.90 18.34 -4.69
N VAL A 253 -26.84 17.77 -3.47
CA VAL A 253 -27.16 18.47 -2.21
C VAL A 253 -26.27 19.69 -1.99
N LEU A 254 -24.98 19.63 -2.36
CA LEU A 254 -24.04 20.73 -2.14
C LEU A 254 -24.35 21.95 -3.01
N ARG A 255 -24.84 21.69 -4.23
CA ARG A 255 -25.20 22.74 -5.20
C ARG A 255 -26.69 23.03 -5.27
N ASP A 256 -27.50 22.38 -4.42
CA ASP A 256 -28.97 22.37 -4.45
C ASP A 256 -29.51 22.23 -5.89
N ARG A 257 -29.03 21.21 -6.61
CA ARG A 257 -29.36 21.00 -8.02
C ARG A 257 -29.90 19.60 -8.27
N VAL A 258 -31.17 19.54 -8.62
CA VAL A 258 -31.87 18.35 -9.07
C VAL A 258 -31.83 18.27 -10.59
N VAL A 259 -31.57 17.08 -11.12
CA VAL A 259 -31.57 16.77 -12.55
C VAL A 259 -32.41 15.52 -12.76
N THR A 260 -33.38 15.58 -13.67
CA THR A 260 -34.22 14.44 -14.06
C THR A 260 -33.85 13.92 -15.43
N LYS A 261 -33.83 12.59 -15.61
CA LYS A 261 -33.67 11.93 -16.90
C LYS A 261 -34.71 10.81 -17.05
N PRO A 262 -35.62 10.85 -18.03
CA PRO A 262 -35.92 11.98 -18.93
C PRO A 262 -36.47 13.22 -18.19
N ASP A 263 -36.55 14.38 -18.86
CA ASP A 263 -37.09 15.60 -18.24
C ASP A 263 -38.57 15.43 -17.88
N VAL A 264 -38.87 15.41 -16.58
CA VAL A 264 -40.24 15.29 -16.04
C VAL A 264 -41.09 16.50 -16.36
N SER A 265 -40.45 17.66 -16.50
CA SER A 265 -41.15 18.93 -16.71
C SER A 265 -42.09 18.84 -17.91
N LEU A 266 -41.65 18.18 -18.98
CA LEU A 266 -42.43 17.96 -20.20
C LEU A 266 -43.63 17.03 -19.97
N GLN A 267 -43.48 15.97 -19.17
CA GLN A 267 -44.56 15.03 -18.87
C GLN A 267 -45.65 15.65 -17.99
N LEU A 268 -45.26 16.59 -17.11
CA LEU A 268 -46.16 17.34 -16.24
C LEU A 268 -46.73 18.61 -16.92
N GLY A 269 -46.43 18.86 -18.19
CA GLY A 269 -46.92 20.03 -18.93
C GLY A 269 -46.27 21.37 -18.53
N LEU A 270 -45.14 21.32 -17.82
CA LEU A 270 -44.36 22.48 -17.41
C LEU A 270 -43.33 22.87 -18.49
N ALA A 271 -42.79 24.09 -18.37
CA ALA A 271 -41.70 24.53 -19.24
C ALA A 271 -40.48 23.57 -19.13
N PRO A 272 -39.76 23.31 -20.24
CA PRO A 272 -38.60 22.42 -20.23
C PRO A 272 -37.61 22.80 -19.13
N ASN A 273 -37.11 21.81 -18.39
CA ASN A 273 -36.13 21.97 -17.31
C ASN A 273 -36.57 22.93 -16.18
N SER A 274 -37.86 23.20 -16.01
CA SER A 274 -38.37 24.00 -14.88
C SER A 274 -38.21 23.31 -13.53
N LEU A 275 -38.22 21.97 -13.53
CA LEU A 275 -37.94 21.14 -12.36
C LEU A 275 -36.44 20.86 -12.16
N GLY A 276 -35.59 21.31 -13.08
CA GLY A 276 -34.14 21.23 -12.96
C GLY A 276 -33.59 22.41 -12.16
N GLY A 277 -33.16 22.18 -10.92
CA GLY A 277 -32.72 23.24 -10.01
C GLY A 277 -32.92 22.86 -8.55
N ALA A 278 -33.26 23.82 -7.70
CA ALA A 278 -33.45 23.56 -6.27
C ALA A 278 -34.57 22.54 -6.02
N ALA A 279 -34.36 21.61 -5.08
CA ALA A 279 -35.34 20.55 -4.79
C ALA A 279 -36.71 21.11 -4.33
N ARG A 280 -36.70 22.31 -3.73
CA ARG A 280 -37.92 23.06 -3.38
C ARG A 280 -38.83 23.38 -4.56
N ASN A 281 -38.33 23.41 -5.79
CA ASN A 281 -39.13 23.67 -7.00
C ASN A 281 -40.16 22.56 -7.27
N TRP A 282 -39.98 21.39 -6.65
CA TRP A 282 -40.89 20.26 -6.79
C TRP A 282 -42.10 20.37 -5.84
N LEU A 283 -41.96 21.07 -4.71
CA LEU A 283 -43.03 21.20 -3.71
C LEU A 283 -44.34 21.78 -4.27
N PRO A 284 -44.35 22.83 -5.11
CA PRO A 284 -45.58 23.36 -5.69
C PRO A 284 -46.27 22.40 -6.66
N VAL A 285 -45.50 21.50 -7.28
CA VAL A 285 -45.97 20.54 -8.30
C VAL A 285 -46.54 19.28 -7.65
N LEU A 286 -46.03 18.91 -6.48
CA LEU A 286 -46.56 17.80 -5.69
C LEU A 286 -47.96 18.12 -5.14
N HIS A 287 -48.78 17.06 -5.03
CA HIS A 287 -50.10 17.11 -4.41
C HIS A 287 -50.00 17.66 -2.97
N ALA A 288 -50.97 18.46 -2.53
CA ALA A 288 -50.92 19.17 -1.26
C ALA A 288 -50.66 18.24 -0.06
N ASP A 289 -51.28 17.06 -0.06
CA ASP A 289 -51.16 16.05 1.00
C ASP A 289 -49.76 15.39 1.06
N ASP A 290 -49.01 15.40 -0.04
CA ASP A 290 -47.72 14.71 -0.15
C ASP A 290 -46.52 15.65 0.12
N ARG A 291 -46.76 16.97 0.17
CA ARG A 291 -45.70 17.99 0.33
C ARG A 291 -44.95 17.86 1.65
N ASP A 292 -45.68 17.68 2.73
CA ASP A 292 -45.09 17.58 4.08
C ASP A 292 -44.28 16.29 4.21
N THR A 293 -44.82 15.17 3.71
CA THR A 293 -44.14 13.88 3.68
C THR A 293 -42.84 13.95 2.86
N PHE A 294 -42.87 14.55 1.67
CA PHE A 294 -41.68 14.72 0.82
C PHE A 294 -40.61 15.55 1.53
N ARG A 295 -41.01 16.69 2.12
CA ARG A 295 -40.08 17.57 2.85
C ARG A 295 -39.41 16.86 4.02
N THR A 296 -40.18 16.21 4.89
CA THR A 296 -39.63 15.48 6.04
C THR A 296 -38.65 14.40 5.59
N THR A 297 -38.93 13.75 4.46
CA THR A 297 -38.07 12.68 3.93
C THR A 297 -36.74 13.21 3.43
N LEU A 298 -36.74 14.35 2.71
CA LEU A 298 -35.51 15.01 2.30
C LEU A 298 -34.69 15.46 3.52
N ASP A 299 -35.34 16.02 4.53
CA ASP A 299 -34.67 16.46 5.78
C ASP A 299 -34.00 15.28 6.50
N VAL A 300 -34.67 14.13 6.60
CA VAL A 300 -34.10 12.89 7.19
C VAL A 300 -32.88 12.40 6.40
N VAL A 301 -32.93 12.44 5.07
CA VAL A 301 -31.80 12.03 4.20
C VAL A 301 -30.61 12.98 4.35
N LEU A 302 -30.86 14.29 4.46
CA LEU A 302 -29.84 15.31 4.70
C LEU A 302 -29.15 15.09 6.06
N GLU A 303 -29.92 14.79 7.10
CA GLU A 303 -29.41 14.58 8.45
C GLU A 303 -28.56 13.29 8.55
N HIS A 304 -29.01 12.20 7.93
CA HIS A 304 -28.36 10.89 8.05
C HIS A 304 -27.23 10.67 7.02
N ARG A 305 -27.12 11.54 5.99
CA ARG A 305 -26.16 11.44 4.87
C ARG A 305 -26.11 10.07 4.17
N ARG A 306 -27.12 9.21 4.38
CA ARG A 306 -27.28 7.88 3.79
C ARG A 306 -28.76 7.47 3.82
N GLY A 307 -29.30 7.07 2.68
CA GLY A 307 -30.63 6.46 2.61
C GLY A 307 -31.03 6.14 1.17
N ARG A 308 -31.65 4.97 0.96
CA ARG A 308 -32.49 4.72 -0.22
C ARG A 308 -33.90 5.18 0.16
N VAL A 309 -34.42 6.18 -0.53
CA VAL A 309 -35.80 6.64 -0.35
C VAL A 309 -36.68 5.91 -1.35
N ALA A 310 -37.66 5.16 -0.86
CA ALA A 310 -38.71 4.58 -1.68
C ALA A 310 -40.04 5.18 -1.21
N GLN A 311 -40.60 6.08 -2.03
CA GLN A 311 -41.90 6.71 -1.77
C GLN A 311 -42.73 6.73 -3.04
N ASN A 312 -44.01 6.44 -2.88
CA ASN A 312 -44.99 6.51 -3.95
C ASN A 312 -45.75 7.83 -3.76
N PHE A 313 -45.64 8.73 -4.72
CA PHE A 313 -46.47 9.93 -4.80
C PHE A 313 -47.76 9.63 -5.56
N ARG A 314 -48.83 10.35 -5.24
CA ARG A 314 -50.12 10.24 -5.94
C ARG A 314 -50.27 11.27 -7.05
#